data_AF-A0A8J6C715-F1
#
_entry.id   AF-A0A8J6C715-F1
#
_cell.length_a   1.000
_cell.length_b   1.000
_cell.length_c   1.000
_cell.angle_alpha   90.00
_cell.angle_beta   90.00
_cell.angle_gamma   90.00
#
_symmetry.space_group_name_H-M   'P 1'
#
loop_
_entity.id
_entity.type
_entity.pdbx_description
1 polymer ?
#
loop_
_entity_poly.entity_id
_entity_poly.type
_entity_poly.pdbx_seq_one_letter_code
_entity_poly.pdbx_strand_id
1 'polypeptide(L)'
;MAPNNALRDKSAEEKEGLQAKASGESWGMVSAAEVRARGTGTTASPIDEFVAAENSELRCFFTGMMFVTRLPCPGWCDHHPGYLMRAMAWFPALGALIGLWVAAFADAAATLVQPPVAAAFSTGASLWLTGCFHEDGLGDTLDGFGGGWSKAQILRIMKDSRIGTYACVGLCLYTVSKVLLLGELGPSTWALGACSGQGPALVVAHAVARASSAPLLYCVEYVVDADDAKSDYYGWFGRSRELLTLPRLLFALSTAVGVALAVLGPCARAAAVLLGAACATAVAGAYGRSVIGGVMGDFLGATVCSIELAIYAALTVDSRRLFEAAAERGWMSALRPFVMLALALCTPRLWTLGANRATKPGKAEAKEC
;
A
#
# COMPACT_ATOMS: atom_id res chain seq x y z
N MET A 1 -61.48 0.20 27.89
CA MET A 1 -60.21 0.38 28.61
C MET A 1 -59.45 -0.94 28.59
N ALA A 2 -58.51 -1.10 27.67
CA ALA A 2 -57.54 -2.19 27.66
C ALA A 2 -56.15 -1.56 27.46
N PRO A 3 -55.13 -1.91 28.26
CA PRO A 3 -53.86 -1.19 28.26
C PRO A 3 -52.75 -1.92 27.48
N ASN A 4 -51.86 -1.12 26.91
CA ASN A 4 -50.40 -1.26 26.96
C ASN A 4 -49.76 -2.56 26.40
N ASN A 5 -49.67 -2.68 25.07
CA ASN A 5 -48.78 -3.64 24.38
C ASN A 5 -47.51 -3.02 23.79
N ALA A 6 -47.41 -1.69 23.66
CA ALA A 6 -46.31 -1.05 22.93
C ALA A 6 -44.99 -0.91 23.72
N LEU A 7 -45.00 -1.11 25.04
CA LEU A 7 -43.80 -1.03 25.89
C LEU A 7 -43.13 -2.39 26.15
N ARG A 8 -43.80 -3.50 25.82
CA ARG A 8 -43.22 -4.85 25.96
C ARG A 8 -42.32 -5.23 24.77
N ASP A 9 -42.71 -4.84 23.55
CA ASP A 9 -41.95 -5.17 22.32
C ASP A 9 -40.61 -4.45 22.22
N LYS A 10 -40.53 -3.18 22.64
CA LYS A 10 -39.24 -2.45 22.66
C LYS A 10 -38.21 -3.08 23.59
N SER A 11 -38.65 -3.70 24.68
CA SER A 11 -37.75 -4.39 25.63
C SER A 11 -37.28 -5.76 25.13
N ALA A 12 -37.95 -6.34 24.14
CA ALA A 12 -37.55 -7.59 23.49
C ALA A 12 -36.55 -7.31 22.37
N GLU A 13 -36.78 -6.29 21.53
CA GLU A 13 -35.84 -5.88 20.48
C GLU A 13 -34.52 -5.32 21.05
N GLU A 14 -34.55 -4.57 22.16
CA GLU A 14 -33.31 -4.14 22.83
C GLU A 14 -32.54 -5.31 23.46
N LYS A 15 -33.23 -6.37 23.90
CA LYS A 15 -32.59 -7.57 24.45
C LYS A 15 -32.02 -8.48 23.36
N GLU A 16 -32.68 -8.60 22.21
CA GLU A 16 -32.13 -9.29 21.03
C GLU A 16 -30.93 -8.51 20.44
N GLY A 17 -31.01 -7.18 20.39
CA GLY A 17 -29.89 -6.33 19.96
C GLY A 17 -28.67 -6.35 20.89
N LEU A 18 -28.88 -6.51 22.21
CA LEU A 18 -27.78 -6.71 23.17
C LEU A 18 -27.23 -8.15 23.15
N GLN A 19 -28.04 -9.18 22.90
CA GLN A 19 -27.56 -10.54 22.74
C GLN A 19 -26.76 -10.73 21.44
N ALA A 20 -27.16 -10.09 20.34
CA ALA A 20 -26.39 -10.06 19.10
C ALA A 20 -25.01 -9.37 19.24
N LYS A 21 -24.91 -8.35 20.11
CA LYS A 21 -23.63 -7.71 20.46
C LYS A 21 -22.75 -8.56 21.38
N ALA A 22 -23.33 -9.49 22.14
CA ALA A 22 -22.59 -10.41 23.00
C ALA A 22 -22.12 -11.68 22.26
N SER A 23 -22.74 -12.01 21.12
CA SER A 23 -22.45 -13.18 20.30
C SER A 23 -21.45 -12.91 19.17
N GLY A 24 -20.37 -12.16 19.42
CA GLY A 24 -19.13 -12.23 18.62
C GLY A 24 -19.26 -12.25 17.09
N GLU A 25 -20.27 -11.63 16.49
CA GLU A 25 -20.36 -11.47 15.04
C GLU A 25 -19.42 -10.35 14.62
N SER A 26 -18.13 -10.69 14.63
CA SER A 26 -17.08 -9.90 14.01
C SER A 26 -17.42 -9.73 12.54
N TRP A 27 -17.23 -8.52 12.01
CA TRP A 27 -17.10 -8.22 10.57
C TRP A 27 -16.67 -9.46 9.78
N GLY A 28 -17.63 -10.07 9.10
CA GLY A 28 -17.59 -11.48 8.70
C GLY A 28 -16.36 -11.84 7.91
N MET A 29 -15.38 -12.44 8.58
CA MET A 29 -14.30 -13.17 7.94
C MET A 29 -14.95 -14.40 7.31
N VAL A 30 -14.91 -14.49 5.98
CA VAL A 30 -15.42 -15.65 5.23
C VAL A 30 -14.78 -16.90 5.82
N SER A 31 -15.58 -17.80 6.40
CA SER A 31 -15.04 -18.98 7.07
C SER A 31 -14.33 -19.89 6.08
N ALA A 32 -13.33 -20.67 6.50
CA ALA A 32 -12.68 -21.66 5.64
C ALA A 32 -13.69 -22.69 5.07
N ALA A 33 -14.82 -22.91 5.75
CA ALA A 33 -15.93 -23.71 5.24
C ALA A 33 -16.70 -23.01 4.12
N GLU A 34 -16.86 -21.69 4.21
CA GLU A 34 -17.54 -20.86 3.22
C GLU A 34 -16.66 -20.57 1.99
N VAL A 35 -15.35 -20.47 2.16
CA VAL A 35 -14.38 -20.50 1.05
C VAL A 35 -14.42 -21.86 0.34
N ARG A 36 -14.46 -22.97 1.09
CA ARG A 36 -14.58 -24.33 0.54
C ARG A 36 -15.93 -24.62 -0.12
N ALA A 37 -17.03 -24.07 0.41
CA ALA A 37 -18.35 -24.22 -0.19
C ALA A 37 -18.53 -23.40 -1.47
N ARG A 38 -17.73 -22.34 -1.65
CA ARG A 38 -17.69 -21.49 -2.86
C ARG A 38 -16.73 -22.03 -3.94
N GLY A 39 -15.88 -23.01 -3.61
CA GLY A 39 -15.13 -23.83 -4.56
C GLY A 39 -15.87 -25.16 -4.80
N THR A 40 -15.94 -25.61 -6.04
CA THR A 40 -16.70 -26.79 -6.47
C THR A 40 -16.05 -28.09 -6.03
N GLY A 41 -16.13 -28.40 -4.73
CA GLY A 41 -15.54 -29.57 -4.06
C GLY A 41 -15.00 -30.69 -4.95
N THR A 42 -13.70 -30.64 -5.25
CA THR A 42 -12.86 -31.82 -5.45
C THR A 42 -11.48 -31.61 -4.81
N THR A 43 -10.65 -32.66 -4.79
CA THR A 43 -9.31 -32.69 -4.19
C THR A 43 -8.24 -31.87 -4.95
N ALA A 44 -8.65 -31.03 -5.91
CA ALA A 44 -7.78 -30.10 -6.62
C ALA A 44 -7.58 -28.80 -5.80
N SER A 45 -6.47 -28.10 -5.97
CA SER A 45 -6.30 -26.80 -5.31
C SER A 45 -7.39 -25.85 -5.84
N PRO A 46 -8.05 -25.02 -5.02
CA PRO A 46 -9.17 -24.16 -5.46
C PRO A 46 -8.90 -23.28 -6.69
N ILE A 47 -7.62 -23.00 -6.97
CA ILE A 47 -7.18 -22.28 -8.18
C ILE A 47 -7.20 -23.13 -9.47
N ASP A 48 -7.01 -24.44 -9.37
CA ASP A 48 -7.00 -25.38 -10.52
C ASP A 48 -8.42 -25.54 -11.10
N GLU A 49 -9.44 -25.36 -10.27
CA GLU A 49 -10.85 -25.37 -10.67
C GLU A 49 -11.35 -23.98 -11.08
N PHE A 50 -10.54 -22.93 -10.93
CA PHE A 50 -10.99 -21.57 -11.16
C PHE A 50 -11.18 -21.29 -12.66
N VAL A 51 -12.44 -21.15 -13.06
CA VAL A 51 -12.83 -20.70 -14.41
C VAL A 51 -13.44 -19.31 -14.34
N ALA A 52 -12.85 -18.36 -15.05
CA ALA A 52 -13.34 -16.98 -15.10
C ALA A 52 -14.61 -16.87 -15.98
N ALA A 53 -15.67 -16.25 -15.45
CA ALA A 53 -16.91 -15.95 -16.19
C ALA A 53 -16.72 -15.04 -17.43
N GLU A 54 -17.70 -15.00 -18.34
CA GLU A 54 -17.64 -14.19 -19.58
C GLU A 54 -17.44 -12.68 -19.34
N ASN A 55 -18.06 -12.09 -18.32
CA ASN A 55 -17.89 -10.67 -17.92
C ASN A 55 -16.73 -10.44 -16.92
N SER A 56 -15.70 -11.28 -16.99
CA SER A 56 -14.73 -11.36 -15.90
C SER A 56 -13.90 -10.10 -15.64
N GLU A 57 -13.70 -9.21 -16.63
CA GLU A 57 -12.94 -7.97 -16.40
C GLU A 57 -13.71 -6.93 -15.59
N LEU A 58 -15.02 -6.78 -15.83
CA LEU A 58 -15.84 -5.87 -15.05
C LEU A 58 -15.90 -6.36 -13.58
N ARG A 59 -15.99 -7.68 -13.38
CA ARG A 59 -15.91 -8.29 -12.05
C ARG A 59 -14.54 -8.08 -11.41
N CYS A 60 -13.44 -8.20 -12.15
CA CYS A 60 -12.11 -7.85 -11.65
C CYS A 60 -12.02 -6.39 -11.22
N PHE A 61 -12.49 -5.46 -12.05
CA PHE A 61 -12.45 -4.04 -11.76
C PHE A 61 -13.18 -3.70 -10.45
N PHE A 62 -14.42 -4.16 -10.29
CA PHE A 62 -15.18 -3.92 -9.05
C PHE A 62 -14.64 -4.71 -7.85
N THR A 63 -14.12 -5.92 -8.05
CA THR A 63 -13.43 -6.67 -6.97
C THR A 63 -12.19 -5.91 -6.49
N GLY A 64 -11.43 -5.33 -7.41
CA GLY A 64 -10.30 -4.46 -7.06
C GLY A 64 -10.76 -3.19 -6.35
N MET A 65 -11.81 -2.52 -6.84
CA MET A 65 -12.38 -1.33 -6.21
C MET A 65 -12.82 -1.60 -4.77
N MET A 66 -13.53 -2.70 -4.57
CA MET A 66 -14.00 -3.17 -3.26
C MET A 66 -12.85 -3.53 -2.32
N PHE A 67 -11.71 -3.95 -2.87
CA PHE A 67 -10.52 -4.30 -2.08
C PHE A 67 -9.73 -3.07 -1.63
N VAL A 68 -9.59 -2.06 -2.49
CA VAL A 68 -8.75 -0.88 -2.21
C VAL A 68 -9.52 0.38 -1.79
N THR A 69 -10.84 0.32 -1.76
CA THR A 69 -11.73 1.43 -1.35
C THR A 69 -12.87 0.94 -0.48
N ARG A 70 -13.52 1.88 0.23
CA ARG A 70 -14.75 1.65 0.98
C ARG A 70 -16.02 1.99 0.18
N LEU A 71 -15.92 2.11 -1.15
CA LEU A 71 -17.08 2.42 -1.99
C LEU A 71 -17.98 1.19 -2.13
N PRO A 72 -19.32 1.37 -2.08
CA PRO A 72 -20.24 0.27 -2.32
C PRO A 72 -20.05 -0.26 -3.74
N CYS A 73 -19.87 -1.56 -3.86
CA CYS A 73 -19.76 -2.25 -5.15
C CYS A 73 -21.05 -3.01 -5.47
N PRO A 74 -21.30 -3.33 -6.76
CA PRO A 74 -22.48 -4.09 -7.14
C PRO A 74 -22.55 -5.44 -6.39
N GLY A 75 -23.74 -5.82 -5.92
CA GLY A 75 -23.93 -7.01 -5.06
C GLY A 75 -23.58 -8.36 -5.69
N TRP A 76 -23.30 -8.40 -7.00
CA TRP A 76 -22.80 -9.59 -7.70
C TRP A 76 -21.27 -9.77 -7.61
N CYS A 77 -20.55 -8.83 -6.99
CA CYS A 77 -19.14 -8.97 -6.62
C CYS A 77 -19.00 -9.59 -5.22
N ASP A 78 -18.36 -10.75 -5.12
CA ASP A 78 -18.40 -11.65 -3.96
C ASP A 78 -17.03 -11.88 -3.28
N HIS A 79 -16.06 -10.97 -3.47
CA HIS A 79 -14.70 -11.05 -2.92
C HIS A 79 -13.90 -12.32 -3.32
N HIS A 80 -14.33 -13.04 -4.37
CA HIS A 80 -13.68 -14.29 -4.73
C HIS A 80 -12.18 -14.06 -5.08
N PRO A 81 -11.24 -14.79 -4.42
CA PRO A 81 -9.80 -14.50 -4.49
C PRO A 81 -9.22 -14.63 -5.91
N GLY A 82 -9.74 -15.55 -6.73
CA GLY A 82 -9.34 -15.66 -8.14
C GLY A 82 -9.60 -14.40 -8.97
N TYR A 83 -10.71 -13.68 -8.71
CA TYR A 83 -10.97 -12.39 -9.34
C TYR A 83 -10.09 -11.29 -8.77
N LEU A 84 -9.78 -11.33 -7.47
CA LEU A 84 -8.86 -10.38 -6.86
C LEU A 84 -7.44 -10.49 -7.47
N MET A 85 -6.93 -11.70 -7.71
CA MET A 85 -5.61 -11.86 -8.33
C MET A 85 -5.57 -11.25 -9.73
N ARG A 86 -6.66 -11.43 -10.50
CA ARG A 86 -6.84 -10.82 -11.83
C ARG A 86 -7.08 -9.31 -11.74
N ALA A 87 -7.70 -8.83 -10.66
CA ALA A 87 -7.99 -7.43 -10.38
C ALA A 87 -6.74 -6.59 -10.09
N MET A 88 -5.63 -7.20 -9.67
CA MET A 88 -4.35 -6.52 -9.49
C MET A 88 -3.90 -5.78 -10.77
N ALA A 89 -4.32 -6.27 -11.95
CA ALA A 89 -4.07 -5.60 -13.23
C ALA A 89 -4.74 -4.21 -13.34
N TRP A 90 -5.85 -4.01 -12.63
CA TRP A 90 -6.66 -2.80 -12.62
C TRP A 90 -6.24 -1.80 -11.54
N PHE A 91 -5.30 -2.16 -10.66
CA PHE A 91 -4.84 -1.30 -9.56
C PHE A 91 -4.33 0.08 -10.01
N PRO A 92 -3.60 0.22 -11.13
CA PRO A 92 -3.21 1.55 -11.63
C PRO A 92 -4.39 2.39 -12.10
N ALA A 93 -5.39 1.78 -12.74
CA ALA A 93 -6.60 2.46 -13.17
C ALA A 93 -7.45 2.90 -11.96
N LEU A 94 -7.64 2.00 -10.99
CA LEU A 94 -8.28 2.32 -9.70
C LEU A 94 -7.50 3.39 -8.93
N GLY A 95 -6.18 3.34 -8.99
CA GLY A 95 -5.30 4.38 -8.46
C GLY A 95 -5.55 5.73 -9.11
N ALA A 96 -5.67 5.80 -10.44
CA ALA A 96 -6.00 7.05 -11.12
C ALA A 96 -7.39 7.59 -10.69
N LEU A 97 -8.38 6.72 -10.51
CA LEU A 97 -9.72 7.11 -10.03
C LEU A 97 -9.69 7.63 -8.58
N ILE A 98 -8.96 6.95 -7.69
CA ILE A 98 -8.73 7.43 -6.31
C ILE A 98 -8.01 8.76 -6.35
N GLY A 99 -6.96 8.89 -7.18
CA GLY A 99 -6.21 10.11 -7.34
C GLY A 99 -7.07 11.27 -7.84
N LEU A 100 -8.00 11.03 -8.77
CA LEU A 100 -8.96 12.03 -9.25
C LEU A 100 -9.92 12.46 -8.14
N TRP A 101 -10.44 11.51 -7.36
CA TRP A 101 -11.25 11.83 -6.18
C TRP A 101 -10.49 12.71 -5.19
N VAL A 102 -9.28 12.31 -4.84
CA VAL A 102 -8.44 13.03 -3.88
C VAL A 102 -8.03 14.41 -4.42
N ALA A 103 -7.76 14.51 -5.72
CA ALA A 103 -7.46 15.76 -6.39
C ALA A 103 -8.66 16.72 -6.41
N ALA A 104 -9.88 16.22 -6.61
CA ALA A 104 -11.08 17.06 -6.52
C ALA A 104 -11.24 17.69 -5.12
N PHE A 105 -10.93 16.94 -4.06
CA PHE A 105 -10.91 17.48 -2.69
C PHE A 105 -9.79 18.49 -2.48
N ALA A 106 -8.60 18.24 -3.03
CA ALA A 106 -7.48 19.17 -2.99
C ALA A 106 -7.85 20.51 -3.65
N ASP A 107 -8.37 20.46 -4.88
CA ASP A 107 -8.71 21.62 -5.68
C ASP A 107 -9.86 22.41 -5.05
N ALA A 108 -10.89 21.73 -4.55
CA ALA A 108 -11.98 22.37 -3.83
C ALA A 108 -11.48 23.07 -2.57
N ALA A 109 -10.65 22.42 -1.77
CA ALA A 109 -10.08 23.02 -0.55
C ALA A 109 -9.17 24.21 -0.88
N ALA A 110 -8.38 24.14 -1.95
CA ALA A 110 -7.48 25.21 -2.38
C ALA A 110 -8.21 26.51 -2.78
N THR A 111 -9.53 26.47 -3.02
CA THR A 111 -10.34 27.69 -3.22
C THR A 111 -10.56 28.49 -1.93
N LEU A 112 -10.38 27.87 -0.77
CA LEU A 112 -10.67 28.46 0.55
C LEU A 112 -9.44 28.60 1.45
N VAL A 113 -8.47 27.70 1.29
CA VAL A 113 -7.31 27.60 2.19
C VAL A 113 -5.99 27.51 1.44
N GLN A 114 -4.88 27.73 2.15
CA GLN A 114 -3.54 27.66 1.59
C GLN A 114 -3.16 26.21 1.21
N PRO A 115 -2.25 26.00 0.24
CA PRO A 115 -1.93 24.67 -0.29
C PRO A 115 -1.60 23.58 0.76
N PRO A 116 -0.81 23.84 1.82
CA PRO A 116 -0.56 22.81 2.84
C PRO A 116 -1.83 22.34 3.57
N VAL A 117 -2.80 23.24 3.76
CA VAL A 117 -4.08 22.88 4.40
C VAL A 117 -4.96 22.11 3.41
N ALA A 118 -4.98 22.50 2.14
CA ALA A 118 -5.63 21.72 1.08
C ALA A 118 -5.05 20.30 0.95
N ALA A 119 -3.73 20.15 1.09
CA ALA A 119 -3.04 18.87 1.16
C ALA A 119 -3.43 18.01 2.36
N ALA A 120 -3.67 18.61 3.52
CA ALA A 120 -4.20 17.90 4.68
C ALA A 120 -5.62 17.38 4.42
N PHE A 121 -6.51 18.19 3.82
CA PHE A 121 -7.86 17.77 3.46
C PHE A 121 -7.87 16.65 2.42
N SER A 122 -7.07 16.76 1.36
CA SER A 122 -6.96 15.71 0.36
C SER A 122 -6.39 14.42 0.95
N THR A 123 -5.39 14.52 1.85
CA THR A 123 -4.86 13.35 2.57
C THR A 123 -5.95 12.68 3.41
N GLY A 124 -6.74 13.46 4.16
CA GLY A 124 -7.89 12.94 4.90
C GLY A 124 -8.95 12.27 4.00
N ALA A 125 -9.26 12.86 2.85
CA ALA A 125 -10.18 12.28 1.87
C ALA A 125 -9.66 10.95 1.31
N SER A 126 -8.35 10.83 1.08
CA SER A 126 -7.70 9.59 0.67
C SER A 126 -7.83 8.51 1.73
N LEU A 127 -7.47 8.82 2.98
CA LEU A 127 -7.55 7.89 4.11
C LEU A 127 -8.98 7.42 4.37
N TRP A 128 -9.96 8.32 4.24
CA TRP A 128 -11.38 7.97 4.39
C TRP A 128 -11.84 7.02 3.28
N LEU A 129 -11.49 7.32 2.03
CA LEU A 129 -11.90 6.54 0.85
C LEU A 129 -11.25 5.15 0.82
N THR A 130 -9.94 5.06 1.06
CA THR A 130 -9.19 3.79 1.03
C THR A 130 -9.32 3.02 2.33
N GLY A 131 -9.64 3.71 3.41
CA GLY A 131 -9.71 3.16 4.73
C GLY A 131 -8.38 2.88 5.41
N CYS A 132 -7.37 3.68 5.10
CA CYS A 132 -6.00 3.49 5.55
C CYS A 132 -5.40 2.16 5.08
N PHE A 133 -5.89 1.58 3.99
CA PHE A 133 -5.53 0.21 3.59
C PHE A 133 -4.02 0.01 3.37
N HIS A 134 -3.36 0.92 2.65
CA HIS A 134 -1.91 0.81 2.44
C HIS A 134 -1.12 1.38 3.62
N GLU A 135 -1.68 2.36 4.32
CA GLU A 135 -1.10 2.96 5.50
C GLU A 135 -1.01 1.97 6.68
N ASP A 136 -1.99 1.09 6.83
CA ASP A 136 -1.96 -0.04 7.76
C ASP A 136 -0.77 -0.96 7.44
N GLY A 137 -0.67 -1.37 6.17
CA GLY A 137 0.46 -2.18 5.70
C GLY A 137 1.83 -1.52 5.85
N LEU A 138 1.91 -0.18 5.73
CA LEU A 138 3.11 0.59 6.07
C LEU A 138 3.42 0.49 7.57
N GLY A 139 2.42 0.67 8.44
CA GLY A 139 2.57 0.49 9.88
C GLY A 139 3.11 -0.88 10.25
N ASP A 140 2.43 -1.94 9.80
CA ASP A 140 2.82 -3.33 10.09
C ASP A 140 4.23 -3.63 9.58
N THR A 141 4.57 -3.18 8.38
CA THR A 141 5.91 -3.33 7.81
C THR A 141 6.96 -2.63 8.67
N LEU A 142 6.70 -1.41 9.13
CA LEU A 142 7.64 -0.64 9.94
C LEU A 142 7.89 -1.30 11.31
N ASP A 143 6.83 -1.75 11.99
CA ASP A 143 6.98 -2.48 13.26
C ASP A 143 7.64 -3.83 13.07
N GLY A 144 7.23 -4.58 12.04
CA GLY A 144 7.83 -5.86 11.69
C GLY A 144 9.33 -5.73 11.47
N PHE A 145 9.73 -4.81 10.59
CA PHE A 145 11.12 -4.68 10.15
C PHE A 145 11.98 -3.93 11.16
N GLY A 146 11.38 -3.01 11.94
CA GLY A 146 12.07 -2.28 13.01
C GLY A 146 12.23 -3.09 14.29
N GLY A 147 11.24 -3.91 14.66
CA GLY A 147 11.21 -4.66 15.91
C GLY A 147 11.68 -6.12 15.80
N GLY A 148 11.67 -6.71 14.61
CA GLY A 148 12.00 -8.13 14.40
C GLY A 148 13.48 -8.37 14.04
N TRP A 149 14.08 -9.41 14.63
CA TRP A 149 15.50 -9.78 14.40
C TRP A 149 15.67 -11.04 13.54
N SER A 150 14.62 -11.84 13.42
CA SER A 150 14.52 -13.03 12.57
C SER A 150 13.26 -12.96 11.73
N LYS A 151 13.23 -13.67 10.58
CA LYS A 151 12.04 -13.74 9.71
C LYS A 151 10.77 -14.10 10.49
N ALA A 152 10.84 -15.10 11.37
CA ALA A 152 9.69 -15.54 12.17
C ALA A 152 9.23 -14.51 13.21
N GLN A 153 10.10 -13.62 13.68
CA GLN A 153 9.70 -12.51 14.54
C GLN A 153 9.08 -11.37 13.74
N ILE A 154 9.68 -11.02 12.60
CA ILE A 154 9.16 -9.97 11.70
C ILE A 154 7.72 -10.31 11.31
N LEU A 155 7.47 -11.51 10.77
CA LEU A 155 6.14 -11.93 10.33
C LEU A 155 5.13 -12.01 11.48
N ARG A 156 5.57 -12.36 12.69
CA ARG A 156 4.71 -12.38 13.87
C ARG A 156 4.30 -10.98 14.30
N ILE A 157 5.23 -10.02 14.26
CA ILE A 157 4.96 -8.62 14.61
C ILE A 157 4.04 -7.99 13.58
N MET A 158 4.24 -8.24 12.28
CA MET A 158 3.36 -7.73 11.21
C MET A 158 1.91 -8.21 11.32
N LYS A 159 1.66 -9.31 12.06
CA LYS A 159 0.31 -9.84 12.30
C LYS A 159 -0.32 -9.33 13.60
N ASP A 160 0.46 -8.64 14.43
CA ASP A 160 -0.02 -8.08 15.67
C ASP A 160 -0.82 -6.82 15.35
N SER A 161 -2.11 -6.81 15.70
CA SER A 161 -2.99 -5.66 15.42
C SER A 161 -2.68 -4.42 16.26
N ARG A 162 -1.74 -4.51 17.21
CA ARG A 162 -1.32 -3.38 18.04
C ARG A 162 -0.27 -2.56 17.33
N ILE A 163 -0.48 -1.25 17.31
CA ILE A 163 0.51 -0.30 16.82
C ILE A 163 1.71 -0.19 17.78
N GLY A 164 2.91 -0.38 17.24
CA GLY A 164 4.20 -0.19 17.90
C GLY A 164 4.80 1.19 17.65
N THR A 165 5.99 1.42 18.23
CA THR A 165 6.68 2.72 18.13
C THR A 165 7.17 3.02 16.72
N TYR A 166 7.61 2.01 15.96
CA TYR A 166 8.12 2.21 14.60
C TYR A 166 6.97 2.57 13.66
N ALA A 167 5.84 1.88 13.75
CA ALA A 167 4.62 2.25 13.02
C ALA A 167 4.16 3.66 13.38
N CYS A 168 4.04 3.98 14.67
CA CYS A 168 3.59 5.30 15.12
C CYS A 168 4.45 6.43 14.54
N VAL A 169 5.78 6.37 14.73
CA VAL A 169 6.69 7.41 14.25
C VAL A 169 6.72 7.44 12.72
N GLY A 170 6.78 6.29 12.06
CA GLY A 170 6.87 6.24 10.60
C GLY A 170 5.57 6.67 9.89
N LEU A 171 4.39 6.38 10.44
CA LEU A 171 3.12 6.88 9.93
C LEU A 171 2.97 8.39 10.12
N CYS A 172 3.44 8.92 11.25
CA CYS A 172 3.54 10.36 11.45
C CYS A 172 4.47 11.00 10.40
N LEU A 173 5.66 10.45 10.19
CA LEU A 173 6.61 10.94 9.19
C LEU A 173 6.05 10.85 7.77
N TYR A 174 5.42 9.73 7.41
CA TYR A 174 4.77 9.55 6.12
C TYR A 174 3.69 10.60 5.89
N THR A 175 2.77 10.77 6.85
CA THR A 175 1.63 11.68 6.72
C THR A 175 2.09 13.14 6.66
N VAL A 176 3.00 13.54 7.55
CA VAL A 176 3.56 14.91 7.56
C VAL A 176 4.32 15.19 6.27
N SER A 177 5.18 14.27 5.83
CA SER A 177 5.94 14.45 4.58
C SER A 177 5.02 14.53 3.37
N LYS A 178 3.97 13.70 3.30
CA LYS A 178 2.96 13.73 2.24
C LYS A 178 2.29 15.11 2.18
N VAL A 179 1.84 15.65 3.32
CA VAL A 179 1.20 16.97 3.38
C VAL A 179 2.17 18.09 2.98
N LEU A 180 3.41 18.07 3.47
CA LEU A 180 4.41 19.09 3.14
C LEU A 180 4.78 19.08 1.65
N LEU A 181 5.04 17.91 1.08
CA LEU A 181 5.39 17.78 -0.35
C LEU A 181 4.24 18.19 -1.25
N LEU A 182 3.01 17.78 -0.92
CA LEU A 182 1.82 18.20 -1.66
C LEU A 182 1.57 19.71 -1.55
N GLY A 183 1.78 20.29 -0.37
CA GLY A 183 1.67 21.74 -0.17
C GLY A 183 2.69 22.54 -0.98
N GLU A 184 3.91 22.04 -1.13
CA GLU A 184 4.98 22.67 -1.91
C GLU A 184 4.68 22.66 -3.43
N LEU A 185 3.99 21.63 -3.93
CA LEU A 185 3.59 21.58 -5.34
C LEU A 185 2.63 22.70 -5.74
N GLY A 186 1.92 23.28 -4.77
CA GLY A 186 1.03 24.41 -4.98
C GLY A 186 -0.25 24.06 -5.76
N PRO A 187 -0.98 25.09 -6.24
CA PRO A 187 -2.29 24.91 -6.86
C PRO A 187 -2.21 24.13 -8.18
N SER A 188 -3.27 23.38 -8.46
CA SER A 188 -3.36 22.53 -9.65
C SER A 188 -3.55 23.34 -10.93
N THR A 189 -2.82 22.93 -11.98
CA THR A 189 -3.08 23.32 -13.36
C THR A 189 -3.43 22.07 -14.15
N TRP A 190 -4.65 22.02 -14.70
CA TRP A 190 -5.13 20.91 -15.53
C TRP A 190 -5.04 21.30 -17.01
N ALA A 191 -4.00 20.79 -17.67
CA ALA A 191 -3.80 20.92 -19.11
C ALA A 191 -3.24 19.60 -19.62
N LEU A 192 -4.00 18.86 -20.43
CA LEU A 192 -3.62 17.50 -20.87
C LEU A 192 -2.18 17.50 -21.44
N GLY A 193 -1.32 16.64 -20.91
CA GLY A 193 0.09 16.56 -21.27
C GLY A 193 0.99 17.67 -20.70
N ALA A 194 0.46 18.54 -19.85
CA ALA A 194 1.19 19.65 -19.23
C ALA A 194 0.67 19.98 -17.82
N CYS A 195 0.00 19.04 -17.15
CA CYS A 195 -0.53 19.29 -15.82
C CYS A 195 0.60 19.51 -14.80
N SER A 196 0.31 20.29 -13.76
CA SER A 196 1.22 20.57 -12.65
C SER A 196 0.44 20.87 -11.36
N GLY A 197 1.13 20.89 -10.23
CA GLY A 197 0.52 21.15 -8.93
C GLY A 197 0.00 19.90 -8.22
N GLN A 198 -0.67 20.12 -7.10
CA GLN A 198 -1.06 19.09 -6.16
C GLN A 198 -2.00 18.02 -6.76
N GLY A 199 -3.07 18.42 -7.43
CA GLY A 199 -4.10 17.52 -7.99
C GLY A 199 -3.53 16.53 -9.03
N PRO A 200 -2.85 17.01 -10.07
CA PRO A 200 -2.18 16.14 -11.05
C PRO A 200 -1.16 15.19 -10.42
N ALA A 201 -0.39 15.66 -9.42
CA ALA A 201 0.56 14.82 -8.71
C ALA A 201 -0.14 13.67 -7.96
N LEU A 202 -1.30 13.92 -7.32
CA LEU A 202 -2.12 12.89 -6.68
C LEU A 202 -2.56 11.83 -7.69
N VAL A 203 -3.04 12.23 -8.87
CA VAL A 203 -3.47 11.27 -9.92
C VAL A 203 -2.31 10.35 -10.32
N VAL A 204 -1.14 10.93 -10.61
CA VAL A 204 0.04 10.17 -11.06
C VAL A 204 0.56 9.28 -9.95
N ALA A 205 0.74 9.81 -8.74
CA ALA A 205 1.26 9.05 -7.61
C ALA A 205 0.36 7.87 -7.26
N HIS A 206 -0.96 8.09 -7.16
CA HIS A 206 -1.89 7.03 -6.82
C HIS A 206 -1.93 5.91 -7.88
N ALA A 207 -1.85 6.25 -9.18
CA ALA A 207 -1.82 5.29 -10.26
C ALA A 207 -0.50 4.51 -10.35
N VAL A 208 0.63 5.23 -10.40
CA VAL A 208 1.96 4.67 -10.61
C VAL A 208 2.42 3.87 -9.39
N ALA A 209 2.16 4.34 -8.16
CA ALA A 209 2.54 3.60 -6.96
C ALA A 209 1.82 2.26 -6.83
N ARG A 210 0.51 2.22 -7.13
CA ARG A 210 -0.28 0.98 -7.10
C ARG A 210 0.12 -0.01 -8.19
N ALA A 211 0.72 0.45 -9.29
CA ALA A 211 1.29 -0.41 -10.32
C ALA A 211 2.44 -1.29 -9.82
N SER A 212 3.08 -0.94 -8.70
CA SER A 212 4.16 -1.74 -8.10
C SER A 212 3.71 -3.11 -7.59
N SER A 213 2.43 -3.27 -7.24
CA SER A 213 1.90 -4.53 -6.68
C SER A 213 1.95 -5.68 -7.68
N ALA A 214 1.58 -5.42 -8.95
CA ALA A 214 1.56 -6.43 -10.01
C ALA A 214 2.94 -7.06 -10.30
N PRO A 215 4.02 -6.31 -10.60
CA PRO A 215 5.35 -6.88 -10.81
C PRO A 215 5.93 -7.53 -9.56
N LEU A 216 5.60 -7.06 -8.35
CA LEU A 216 6.07 -7.72 -7.12
C LEU A 216 5.43 -9.10 -6.95
N LEU A 217 4.11 -9.21 -7.12
CA LEU A 217 3.41 -10.50 -7.11
C LEU A 217 3.86 -11.41 -8.26
N TYR A 218 4.15 -10.83 -9.43
CA TYR A 218 4.58 -11.59 -10.59
C TYR A 218 6.03 -12.10 -10.48
N CYS A 219 6.95 -11.32 -9.92
CA CYS A 219 8.40 -11.61 -9.96
C CYS A 219 8.97 -12.11 -8.62
N VAL A 220 8.28 -11.87 -7.50
CA VAL A 220 8.74 -12.25 -6.16
C VAL A 220 7.83 -13.35 -5.60
N GLU A 221 8.37 -14.18 -4.70
CA GLU A 221 7.59 -15.21 -4.01
C GLU A 221 6.68 -14.54 -2.98
N TYR A 222 5.42 -14.96 -2.91
CA TYR A 222 4.50 -14.46 -1.90
C TYR A 222 4.62 -15.31 -0.63
N VAL A 223 4.89 -14.65 0.50
CA VAL A 223 5.04 -15.32 1.78
C VAL A 223 3.66 -15.70 2.30
N VAL A 224 3.38 -17.00 2.34
CA VAL A 224 2.19 -17.56 3.00
C VAL A 224 2.64 -18.18 4.31
N ASP A 225 2.00 -17.78 5.40
CA ASP A 225 2.19 -18.43 6.70
C ASP A 225 1.17 -19.55 6.86
N ALA A 226 1.65 -20.77 7.09
CA ALA A 226 0.82 -21.96 7.19
C ALA A 226 -0.09 -21.94 8.44
N ASP A 227 0.34 -21.24 9.49
CA ASP A 227 -0.41 -21.16 10.75
C ASP A 227 -1.47 -20.04 10.74
N ASP A 228 -1.65 -19.36 9.60
CA ASP A 228 -2.65 -18.31 9.45
C ASP A 228 -4.06 -18.89 9.29
N ALA A 229 -5.02 -18.37 10.05
CA ALA A 229 -6.43 -18.73 9.91
C ALA A 229 -7.00 -18.40 8.51
N LYS A 230 -6.34 -17.51 7.77
CA LYS A 230 -6.65 -17.13 6.38
C LYS A 230 -5.73 -17.79 5.35
N SER A 231 -4.95 -18.80 5.73
CA SER A 231 -3.97 -19.45 4.86
C SER A 231 -4.57 -19.93 3.53
N ASP A 232 -5.79 -20.45 3.52
CA ASP A 232 -6.52 -20.84 2.30
C ASP A 232 -6.73 -19.65 1.33
N TYR A 233 -7.03 -18.46 1.86
CA TYR A 233 -7.19 -17.24 1.06
C TYR A 233 -5.84 -16.72 0.56
N TYR A 234 -4.83 -16.69 1.43
CA TYR A 234 -3.48 -16.26 1.07
C TYR A 234 -2.76 -17.23 0.12
N GLY A 235 -3.15 -18.51 0.08
CA GLY A 235 -2.67 -19.49 -0.90
C GLY A 235 -2.87 -19.05 -2.35
N TRP A 236 -3.93 -18.29 -2.64
CA TRP A 236 -4.18 -17.70 -3.96
C TRP A 236 -3.12 -16.67 -4.35
N PHE A 237 -2.59 -15.92 -3.37
CA PHE A 237 -1.50 -14.97 -3.62
C PHE A 237 -0.18 -15.69 -3.89
N GLY A 238 0.07 -16.83 -3.23
CA GLY A 238 1.20 -17.74 -3.50
C GLY A 238 1.26 -18.21 -4.96
N ARG A 239 0.10 -18.48 -5.55
CA ARG A 239 -0.05 -18.88 -6.96
C ARG A 239 -0.55 -17.75 -7.87
N SER A 240 -0.43 -16.49 -7.43
CA SER A 240 -0.96 -15.33 -8.15
C SER A 240 -0.47 -15.22 -9.59
N ARG A 241 0.74 -15.69 -9.90
CA ARG A 241 1.34 -15.71 -11.26
C ARG A 241 0.51 -16.44 -12.30
N GLU A 242 -0.29 -17.42 -11.89
CA GLU A 242 -1.16 -18.20 -12.79
C GLU A 242 -2.35 -17.37 -13.27
N LEU A 243 -2.82 -16.45 -12.43
CA LEU A 243 -3.99 -15.61 -12.70
C LEU A 243 -3.59 -14.19 -13.16
N LEU A 244 -2.47 -13.67 -12.67
CA LEU A 244 -1.83 -12.44 -13.11
C LEU A 244 -0.89 -12.73 -14.28
N THR A 245 -1.48 -13.09 -15.42
CA THR A 245 -0.73 -13.44 -16.63
C THR A 245 0.11 -12.28 -17.17
N LEU A 246 1.08 -12.57 -18.04
CA LEU A 246 1.91 -11.52 -18.66
C LEU A 246 1.09 -10.41 -19.35
N PRO A 247 0.01 -10.69 -20.12
CA PRO A 247 -0.85 -9.63 -20.66
C PRO A 247 -1.47 -8.72 -19.60
N ARG A 248 -1.85 -9.26 -18.44
CA ARG A 248 -2.38 -8.47 -17.32
C ARG A 248 -1.33 -7.60 -16.66
N LEU A 249 -0.12 -8.14 -16.48
CA LEU A 249 1.02 -7.37 -16.00
C LEU A 249 1.32 -6.21 -16.96
N LEU A 250 1.39 -6.49 -18.27
CA LEU A 250 1.63 -5.46 -19.28
C LEU A 250 0.50 -4.42 -19.32
N PHE A 251 -0.75 -4.82 -19.12
CA PHE A 251 -1.88 -3.90 -18.98
C PHE A 251 -1.75 -2.98 -17.77
N ALA A 252 -1.35 -3.51 -16.61
CA ALA A 252 -1.12 -2.68 -15.42
C ALA A 252 0.00 -1.65 -15.67
N LEU A 253 1.13 -2.11 -16.20
CA LEU A 253 2.28 -1.25 -16.47
C LEU A 253 1.97 -0.21 -17.56
N SER A 254 1.29 -0.59 -18.64
CA SER A 254 0.90 0.33 -19.70
C SER A 254 -0.13 1.36 -19.22
N THR A 255 -1.03 0.99 -18.30
CA THR A 255 -1.97 1.92 -17.67
C THR A 255 -1.21 2.96 -16.83
N ALA A 256 -0.24 2.54 -16.01
CA ALA A 256 0.57 3.45 -15.21
C ALA A 256 1.37 4.43 -16.09
N VAL A 257 1.99 3.92 -17.17
CA VAL A 257 2.68 4.75 -18.16
C VAL A 257 1.72 5.71 -18.85
N GLY A 258 0.56 5.23 -19.30
CA GLY A 258 -0.47 6.04 -19.96
C GLY A 258 -0.95 7.19 -19.09
N VAL A 259 -1.23 6.94 -17.80
CA VAL A 259 -1.63 7.98 -16.84
C VAL A 259 -0.49 8.98 -16.63
N ALA A 260 0.73 8.53 -16.41
CA ALA A 260 1.87 9.43 -16.22
C ALA A 260 2.11 10.34 -17.43
N LEU A 261 2.04 9.79 -18.65
CA LEU A 261 2.22 10.56 -19.88
C LEU A 261 1.04 11.50 -20.16
N ALA A 262 -0.20 11.07 -19.90
CA ALA A 262 -1.39 11.91 -20.09
C ALA A 262 -1.40 13.11 -19.14
N VAL A 263 -0.93 12.92 -17.90
CA VAL A 263 -0.93 13.99 -16.89
C VAL A 263 0.31 14.87 -17.01
N LEU A 264 1.52 14.31 -17.04
CA LEU A 264 2.77 15.08 -16.98
C LEU A 264 3.32 15.47 -18.35
N GLY A 265 2.81 14.85 -19.42
CA GLY A 265 3.35 14.92 -20.78
C GLY A 265 4.51 13.96 -21.02
N PRO A 266 4.91 13.73 -22.29
CA PRO A 266 6.10 12.95 -22.65
C PRO A 266 7.38 13.76 -22.38
N CYS A 267 7.58 14.17 -21.14
CA CYS A 267 8.71 14.98 -20.71
C CYS A 267 9.60 14.21 -19.72
N ALA A 268 10.77 14.78 -19.43
CA ALA A 268 11.72 14.21 -18.47
C ALA A 268 11.09 13.93 -17.08
N ARG A 269 10.06 14.69 -16.67
CA ARG A 269 9.35 14.46 -15.40
C ARG A 269 8.61 13.12 -15.39
N ALA A 270 7.87 12.79 -16.46
CA ALA A 270 7.18 11.51 -16.57
C ALA A 270 8.17 10.34 -16.57
N ALA A 271 9.27 10.48 -17.34
CA ALA A 271 10.33 9.48 -17.36
C ALA A 271 10.97 9.28 -15.97
N ALA A 272 11.28 10.36 -15.26
CA ALA A 272 11.86 10.29 -13.91
C ALA A 272 10.92 9.61 -12.90
N VAL A 273 9.62 9.94 -12.94
CA VAL A 273 8.59 9.31 -12.09
C VAL A 273 8.50 7.80 -12.38
N LEU A 274 8.40 7.42 -13.65
CA LEU A 274 8.25 6.01 -14.05
C LEU A 274 9.50 5.19 -13.73
N LEU A 275 10.69 5.71 -14.05
CA LEU A 275 11.95 5.04 -13.75
C LEU A 275 12.19 4.95 -12.23
N GLY A 276 11.91 6.03 -11.49
CA GLY A 276 12.00 6.05 -10.04
C GLY A 276 11.09 5.02 -9.38
N ALA A 277 9.84 4.94 -9.82
CA ALA A 277 8.88 3.95 -9.33
C ALA A 277 9.30 2.51 -9.69
N ALA A 278 9.79 2.27 -10.90
CA ALA A 278 10.30 0.96 -11.31
C ALA A 278 11.52 0.53 -10.48
N CYS A 279 12.47 1.45 -10.27
CA CYS A 279 13.64 1.21 -9.41
C CYS A 279 13.22 0.93 -7.96
N ALA A 280 12.34 1.75 -7.39
CA ALA A 280 11.83 1.55 -6.03
C ALA A 280 11.12 0.21 -5.87
N THR A 281 10.33 -0.20 -6.87
CA THR A 281 9.65 -1.50 -6.90
C THR A 281 10.66 -2.66 -6.93
N ALA A 282 11.69 -2.57 -7.78
CA ALA A 282 12.74 -3.60 -7.84
C ALA A 282 13.54 -3.70 -6.54
N VAL A 283 13.88 -2.56 -5.93
CA VAL A 283 14.56 -2.50 -4.63
C VAL A 283 13.68 -3.10 -3.53
N ALA A 284 12.40 -2.77 -3.49
CA ALA A 284 11.46 -3.35 -2.53
C ALA A 284 11.38 -4.88 -2.68
N GLY A 285 11.30 -5.39 -3.91
CA GLY A 285 11.28 -6.84 -4.17
C GLY A 285 12.57 -7.54 -3.74
N ALA A 286 13.73 -6.96 -4.02
CA ALA A 286 15.02 -7.49 -3.58
C ALA A 286 15.15 -7.46 -2.04
N TYR A 287 14.70 -6.38 -1.42
CA TYR A 287 14.74 -6.20 0.02
C TYR A 287 13.80 -7.19 0.74
N GLY A 288 12.54 -7.30 0.31
CA GLY A 288 11.58 -8.26 0.84
C GLY A 288 12.10 -9.70 0.74
N ARG A 289 12.69 -10.07 -0.40
CA ARG A 289 13.35 -11.38 -0.57
C ARG A 289 14.48 -11.60 0.44
N SER A 290 15.29 -10.58 0.71
CA SER A 290 16.41 -10.69 1.64
C SER A 290 15.99 -10.75 3.12
N VAL A 291 14.86 -10.14 3.49
CA VAL A 291 14.43 -9.98 4.90
C VAL A 291 13.39 -11.04 5.30
N ILE A 292 12.31 -11.16 4.52
CA ILE A 292 11.18 -12.06 4.81
C ILE A 292 11.10 -13.25 3.84
N GLY A 293 12.02 -13.33 2.87
CA GLY A 293 12.04 -14.39 1.87
C GLY A 293 11.09 -14.16 0.70
N GLY A 294 10.45 -13.00 0.60
CA GLY A 294 9.46 -12.72 -0.45
C GLY A 294 8.74 -11.39 -0.25
N VAL A 295 7.47 -11.34 -0.67
CA VAL A 295 6.55 -10.21 -0.42
C VAL A 295 5.26 -10.71 0.23
N MET A 296 4.57 -9.85 0.96
CA MET A 296 3.23 -10.12 1.51
C MET A 296 2.36 -8.87 1.41
N GLY A 297 1.05 -8.98 1.66
CA GLY A 297 0.07 -7.90 1.48
C GLY A 297 0.53 -6.56 2.08
N ASP A 298 0.89 -6.55 3.36
CA ASP A 298 1.26 -5.34 4.09
C ASP A 298 2.52 -4.70 3.52
N PHE A 299 3.49 -5.50 3.11
CA PHE A 299 4.72 -5.03 2.46
C PHE A 299 4.45 -4.43 1.07
N LEU A 300 3.45 -4.93 0.34
CA LEU A 300 3.00 -4.29 -0.90
C LEU A 300 2.39 -2.92 -0.58
N GLY A 301 1.56 -2.81 0.47
CA GLY A 301 1.00 -1.55 0.94
C GLY A 301 2.09 -0.53 1.33
N ALA A 302 3.08 -0.96 2.10
CA ALA A 302 4.24 -0.14 2.46
C ALA A 302 5.00 0.35 1.21
N THR A 303 5.14 -0.51 0.19
CA THR A 303 5.80 -0.15 -1.08
C THR A 303 4.99 0.90 -1.83
N VAL A 304 3.65 0.76 -1.89
CA VAL A 304 2.76 1.77 -2.48
C VAL A 304 2.93 3.11 -1.78
N CYS A 305 2.82 3.17 -0.45
CA CYS A 305 3.01 4.41 0.31
C CYS A 305 4.38 5.04 0.07
N SER A 306 5.45 4.24 0.05
CA SER A 306 6.82 4.72 -0.18
C SER A 306 7.00 5.30 -1.58
N ILE A 307 6.43 4.66 -2.61
CA ILE A 307 6.49 5.16 -3.99
C ILE A 307 5.64 6.42 -4.15
N GLU A 308 4.45 6.49 -3.54
CA GLU A 308 3.64 7.72 -3.55
C GLU A 308 4.47 8.91 -3.03
N LEU A 309 5.12 8.74 -1.87
CA LEU A 309 5.92 9.79 -1.26
C LEU A 309 7.13 10.17 -2.12
N ALA A 310 7.82 9.18 -2.71
CA ALA A 310 8.94 9.39 -3.62
C ALA A 310 8.52 10.16 -4.89
N ILE A 311 7.32 9.91 -5.41
CA ILE A 311 6.78 10.64 -6.57
C ILE A 311 6.52 12.09 -6.20
N TYR A 312 5.88 12.38 -5.06
CA TYR A 312 5.68 13.76 -4.62
C TYR A 312 7.02 14.48 -4.45
N ALA A 313 7.99 13.84 -3.80
CA ALA A 313 9.34 14.39 -3.66
C ALA A 313 9.98 14.69 -5.02
N ALA A 314 9.95 13.73 -5.97
CA ALA A 314 10.51 13.91 -7.30
C ALA A 314 9.86 15.06 -8.08
N LEU A 315 8.56 15.30 -7.88
CA LEU A 315 7.84 16.39 -8.52
C LEU A 315 8.10 17.77 -7.88
N THR A 316 8.50 17.81 -6.61
CA THR A 316 8.93 19.06 -5.93
C THR A 316 10.37 19.46 -6.25
N VAL A 317 11.22 18.52 -6.68
CA VAL A 317 12.62 18.81 -6.98
C VAL A 317 12.70 19.74 -8.19
N ASP A 318 13.23 20.93 -7.97
CA ASP A 318 13.65 21.83 -9.04
C ASP A 318 14.85 21.20 -9.77
N SER A 319 14.54 20.53 -10.88
CA SER A 319 15.55 19.86 -11.70
C SER A 319 16.65 20.83 -12.15
N ARG A 320 16.35 22.13 -12.39
CA ARG A 320 17.38 23.10 -12.79
C ARG A 320 18.39 23.33 -11.67
N ARG A 321 17.93 23.59 -10.45
CA ARG A 321 18.81 23.70 -9.27
C ARG A 321 19.61 22.43 -9.02
N LEU A 322 19.02 21.25 -9.26
CA LEU A 322 19.72 19.98 -9.10
C LEU A 322 20.85 19.82 -10.14
N PHE A 323 20.58 20.14 -11.41
CA PHE A 323 21.57 20.11 -12.48
C PHE A 323 22.66 21.17 -12.29
N GLU A 324 22.30 22.38 -11.84
CA GLU A 324 23.24 23.44 -11.49
C GLU A 324 24.14 23.00 -10.32
N ALA A 325 23.57 22.46 -9.24
CA ALA A 325 24.34 21.91 -8.13
C ALA A 325 25.24 20.74 -8.55
N ALA A 326 24.78 19.88 -9.46
CA ALA A 326 25.57 18.78 -10.00
C ALA A 326 26.70 19.27 -10.93
N ALA A 327 26.46 20.33 -11.69
CA ALA A 327 27.47 20.96 -12.54
C ALA A 327 28.53 21.68 -11.71
N GLU A 328 28.14 22.35 -10.62
CA GLU A 328 29.05 23.08 -9.74
C GLU A 328 29.85 22.18 -8.79
N ARG A 329 29.22 21.14 -8.24
CA ARG A 329 29.76 20.37 -7.11
C ARG A 329 29.99 18.88 -7.44
N GLY A 330 29.59 18.43 -8.62
CA GLY A 330 29.60 17.04 -9.04
C GLY A 330 28.38 16.24 -8.56
N TRP A 331 27.94 15.27 -9.36
CA TRP A 331 26.75 14.44 -9.10
C TRP A 331 26.70 13.79 -7.72
N MET A 332 27.83 13.28 -7.22
CA MET A 332 27.89 12.61 -5.92
C MET A 332 27.62 13.56 -4.75
N SER A 333 27.98 14.84 -4.87
CA SER A 333 27.74 15.82 -3.80
C SER A 333 26.33 16.42 -3.90
N ALA A 334 25.81 16.61 -5.12
CA ALA A 334 24.45 17.09 -5.36
C ALA A 334 23.38 16.08 -4.90
N LEU A 335 23.63 14.78 -5.10
CA LEU A 335 22.74 13.71 -4.64
C LEU A 335 22.98 13.31 -3.18
N ARG A 336 24.08 13.75 -2.57
CA ARG A 336 24.47 13.38 -1.20
C ARG A 336 23.37 13.63 -0.14
N PRO A 337 22.63 14.75 -0.13
CA PRO A 337 21.57 14.97 0.85
C PRO A 337 20.47 13.92 0.74
N PHE A 338 20.07 13.58 -0.49
CA PHE A 338 19.03 12.60 -0.79
C PHE A 338 19.48 11.17 -0.45
N VAL A 339 20.72 10.82 -0.79
CA VAL A 339 21.32 9.51 -0.48
C VAL A 339 21.53 9.34 1.03
N MET A 340 22.00 10.38 1.73
CA MET A 340 22.18 10.32 3.18
C MET A 340 20.84 10.23 3.92
N LEU A 341 19.81 10.93 3.45
CA LEU A 341 18.46 10.81 3.98
C LEU A 341 17.87 9.40 3.72
N ALA A 342 18.02 8.87 2.51
CA ALA A 342 17.57 7.53 2.18
C ALA A 342 18.33 6.44 2.99
N LEU A 343 19.64 6.58 3.17
CA LEU A 343 20.43 5.67 3.99
C LEU A 343 20.06 5.76 5.47
N ALA A 344 19.83 6.96 6.00
CA ALA A 344 19.39 7.16 7.37
C ALA A 344 18.02 6.53 7.65
N LEU A 345 17.12 6.52 6.65
CA LEU A 345 15.79 5.90 6.75
C LEU A 345 15.82 4.37 6.51
N CYS A 346 16.71 3.88 5.65
CA CYS A 346 16.74 2.47 5.25
C CYS A 346 17.68 1.57 6.08
N THR A 347 18.42 2.10 7.06
CA THR A 347 19.43 1.31 7.80
C THR A 347 19.26 1.27 9.32
N PRO A 348 18.16 0.70 9.87
CA PRO A 348 18.14 0.30 11.29
C PRO A 348 19.25 -0.70 11.63
N ARG A 349 19.64 -1.56 10.68
CA ARG A 349 20.65 -2.62 10.86
C ARG A 349 22.09 -2.13 11.01
N LEU A 350 22.45 -0.94 10.51
CA LEU A 350 23.82 -0.45 10.63
C LEU A 350 24.10 0.11 12.03
N TRP A 351 23.08 0.60 12.73
CA TRP A 351 23.22 1.08 14.10
C TRP A 351 23.53 -0.05 15.10
N THR A 352 22.99 -1.25 14.85
CA THR A 352 23.13 -2.41 15.74
C THR A 352 24.39 -3.23 15.45
N LEU A 353 24.86 -3.26 14.19
CA LEU A 353 26.13 -3.90 13.84
C LEU A 353 27.37 -3.14 14.34
N GLY A 354 27.26 -1.82 14.55
CA GLY A 354 28.32 -1.01 15.17
C GLY A 354 28.42 -1.20 16.69
N ALA A 355 27.31 -1.44 17.38
CA ALA A 355 27.28 -1.60 18.83
C ALA A 355 27.90 -2.94 19.30
N ASN A 356 27.83 -3.99 18.49
CA ASN A 356 28.40 -5.31 18.84
C ASN A 356 29.92 -5.44 18.60
N ARG A 357 30.59 -4.43 18.02
CA ARG A 357 32.06 -4.39 17.91
C ARG A 357 32.74 -3.55 19.00
N ALA A 358 31.98 -2.77 19.76
CA ALA A 358 32.50 -1.91 20.81
C ALA A 358 31.94 -2.33 22.17
N THR A 359 32.28 -3.54 22.64
CA THR A 359 32.31 -3.95 24.07
C THR A 359 32.60 -5.45 24.18
N LYS A 360 33.86 -5.84 23.95
CA LYS A 360 34.46 -6.95 24.69
C LYS A 360 35.77 -6.44 25.30
N PRO A 361 35.79 -5.98 26.56
CA PRO A 361 37.03 -5.91 27.29
C PRO A 361 37.52 -7.35 27.50
N GLY A 362 38.78 -7.59 27.16
CA GLY A 362 39.42 -8.89 27.27
C GLY A 362 39.34 -9.42 28.70
N LYS A 363 38.87 -10.66 28.84
CA LYS A 363 39.16 -11.46 30.03
C LYS A 363 40.64 -11.85 29.94
N ALA A 364 41.49 -11.03 30.56
CA ALA A 364 42.82 -11.44 30.97
C ALA A 364 42.69 -12.44 32.12
N GLU A 365 43.58 -13.43 32.08
CA GLU A 365 43.75 -14.52 33.02
C GLU A 365 43.94 -14.04 34.47
N ALA A 366 43.40 -14.80 35.42
CA ALA A 366 43.95 -14.88 36.77
C ALA A 366 43.97 -16.37 37.16
N LYS A 367 45.18 -16.94 37.09
CA LYS A 367 45.56 -18.23 37.67
C LYS A 367 45.58 -18.13 39.19
N GLU A 368 45.39 -19.29 39.82
CA GLU A 368 45.65 -19.60 41.23
C GLU A 368 46.92 -18.93 41.80
N CYS A 369 46.78 -18.18 42.90
CA CYS A 369 47.41 -18.40 44.23
C CYS A 369 47.06 -17.22 45.14
#